data_AF-A0A519NMP6-F1
#
_entry.id   AF-A0A519NMP6-F1
#
_cell.length_a   1.000
_cell.length_b   1.000
_cell.length_c   1.000
_cell.angle_alpha   90.00
_cell.angle_beta   90.00
_cell.angle_gamma   90.00
#
_symmetry.space_group_name_H-M   'P 1'
#
loop_
_entity.id
_entity.type
_entity.pdbx_description
1 polymer ?
#
loop_
_entity_poly.entity_id
_entity_poly.type
_entity_poly.pdbx_seq_one_letter_code
_entity_poly.pdbx_strand_id
1 'polypeptide(L)'
;MKKFTILFLLLSLASFAQVTTVPFPALATGPVTLNFNKAGTPLATYTGTIYAHIGVTVNGEPWQNVKGTWGVDSSQPAMTLVSGTTYKLEITPDLYT
;
A
#
# COMPACT_ATOMS: atom_id res chain seq x y z
N MET A 1 -36.50 9.65 -13.22
CA MET A 1 -35.57 8.51 -13.40
C MET A 1 -34.14 8.97 -13.72
N LYS A 2 -33.90 9.82 -14.74
CA LYS A 2 -32.55 10.36 -15.06
C LYS A 2 -31.75 10.99 -13.90
N LYS A 3 -32.43 11.70 -12.98
CA LYS A 3 -31.79 12.37 -11.83
C LYS A 3 -31.12 11.39 -10.85
N PHE A 4 -31.71 10.20 -10.66
CA PHE A 4 -31.16 9.16 -9.79
C PHE A 4 -30.04 8.36 -10.48
N THR A 5 -30.05 8.28 -11.81
CA THR A 5 -28.99 7.61 -12.59
C THR A 5 -27.64 8.31 -12.43
N ILE A 6 -27.61 9.64 -12.44
CA ILE A 6 -26.39 10.43 -12.24
C ILE A 6 -25.85 10.23 -10.80
N LEU A 7 -26.74 10.19 -9.81
CA LEU A 7 -26.34 9.94 -8.41
C LEU A 7 -25.72 8.55 -8.23
N PHE A 8 -26.30 7.51 -8.83
CA PHE A 8 -25.72 6.16 -8.81
C PHE A 8 -24.36 6.09 -9.52
N LEU A 9 -24.18 6.84 -10.62
CA LEU A 9 -22.90 6.93 -11.32
C LEU A 9 -21.82 7.67 -10.52
N LEU A 10 -22.21 8.65 -9.70
CA LEU A 10 -21.27 9.36 -8.82
C LEU A 10 -20.86 8.51 -7.61
N LEU A 11 -21.72 7.59 -7.15
CA LEU A 11 -21.43 6.72 -6.01
C LEU A 11 -20.30 5.71 -6.28
N SER A 12 -20.10 5.30 -7.53
CA SER A 12 -19.01 4.39 -7.90
C SER A 12 -17.62 5.03 -7.81
N LEU A 13 -17.54 6.37 -7.77
CA LEU A 13 -16.29 7.11 -7.57
C LEU A 13 -15.79 7.08 -6.12
N ALA A 14 -16.63 6.65 -5.16
CA ALA A 14 -16.30 6.60 -3.74
C ALA A 14 -15.61 5.28 -3.32
N SER A 15 -14.84 4.65 -4.20
CA SER A 15 -14.09 3.44 -3.84
C SER A 15 -12.84 3.81 -3.03
N PHE A 16 -12.65 3.14 -1.90
CA PHE A 16 -11.43 3.26 -1.11
C PHE A 16 -10.45 2.17 -1.54
N ALA A 17 -9.30 2.57 -2.10
CA ALA A 17 -8.22 1.63 -2.37
C ALA A 17 -7.69 1.07 -1.04
N GLN A 18 -7.51 -0.26 -0.97
CA GLN A 18 -6.93 -0.91 0.21
C GLN A 18 -5.46 -0.52 0.40
N VAL A 19 -4.75 -0.16 -0.68
CA VAL A 19 -3.37 0.33 -0.64
C VAL A 19 -3.29 1.68 -1.34
N THR A 20 -2.67 2.67 -0.70
CA THR A 20 -2.40 3.99 -1.27
C THR A 20 -0.96 4.42 -0.97
N THR A 21 -0.46 5.41 -1.71
CA THR A 21 0.84 6.03 -1.44
C THR A 21 0.69 7.54 -1.29
N VAL A 22 1.55 8.15 -0.47
CA VAL A 22 1.64 9.60 -0.31
C VAL A 22 3.12 9.98 -0.37
N PRO A 23 3.56 10.79 -1.37
CA PRO A 23 2.77 11.33 -2.48
C PRO A 23 2.36 10.27 -3.50
N PHE A 24 1.35 10.59 -4.33
CA PHE A 24 0.95 9.80 -5.50
C PHE A 24 0.91 10.69 -6.76
N PRO A 25 1.62 10.32 -7.85
CA PRO A 25 2.53 9.19 -7.94
C PRO A 25 3.76 9.37 -7.03
N ALA A 26 4.31 8.25 -6.58
CA ALA A 26 5.59 8.22 -5.90
C ALA A 26 6.72 8.69 -6.83
N LEU A 27 7.67 9.47 -6.32
CA LEU A 27 8.89 9.83 -7.03
C LEU A 27 10.04 8.98 -6.51
N ALA A 28 10.85 8.42 -7.41
CA ALA A 28 11.98 7.55 -7.03
C ALA A 28 13.01 8.24 -6.11
N THR A 29 13.12 9.56 -6.21
CA THR A 29 14.05 10.38 -5.42
C THR A 29 13.45 10.91 -4.13
N GLY A 30 12.18 10.62 -3.84
CA GLY A 30 11.44 11.19 -2.72
C GLY A 30 10.99 10.15 -1.70
N PRO A 31 10.75 10.55 -0.44
CA PRO A 31 10.10 9.69 0.54
C PRO A 31 8.65 9.40 0.14
N VAL A 32 8.21 8.18 0.42
CA VAL A 32 6.85 7.70 0.13
C VAL A 32 6.32 6.98 1.36
N THR A 33 5.12 7.35 1.78
CA THR A 33 4.36 6.55 2.77
C THR A 33 3.39 5.66 2.03
N LEU A 34 3.53 4.34 2.18
CA LEU A 34 2.53 3.36 1.76
C LEU A 34 1.53 3.17 2.91
N ASN A 35 0.25 3.35 2.63
CA ASN A 35 -0.83 3.09 3.57
C ASN A 35 -1.61 1.85 3.14
N PHE A 36 -1.88 0.95 4.08
CA PHE A 36 -2.68 -0.24 3.88
C PHE A 36 -3.85 -0.26 4.85
N ASN A 37 -5.07 -0.36 4.34
CA ASN A 37 -6.27 -0.61 5.13
C ASN A 37 -6.65 -2.09 5.03
N LYS A 38 -6.51 -2.82 6.14
CA LYS A 38 -6.83 -4.26 6.18
C LYS A 38 -8.35 -4.55 6.21
N ALA A 39 -9.21 -3.54 6.39
CA ALA A 39 -10.65 -3.74 6.36
C ALA A 39 -11.10 -4.32 5.01
N GLY A 40 -11.96 -5.35 5.06
CA GLY A 40 -12.43 -6.02 3.84
C GLY A 40 -11.36 -6.85 3.11
N THR A 41 -10.19 -7.07 3.71
CA THR A 41 -9.16 -7.99 3.21
C THR A 41 -9.20 -9.31 4.01
N PRO A 42 -8.55 -10.38 3.52
CA PRO A 42 -8.30 -11.58 4.34
C PRO A 42 -7.53 -11.31 5.64
N LEU A 43 -6.83 -10.18 5.76
CA LEU A 43 -6.13 -9.76 6.97
C LEU A 43 -7.04 -9.02 7.97
N ALA A 44 -8.34 -8.87 7.70
CA ALA A 44 -9.26 -8.08 8.54
C ALA A 44 -9.23 -8.49 10.02
N THR A 45 -9.15 -9.80 10.32
CA THR A 45 -9.09 -10.34 11.69
C THR A 45 -7.67 -10.60 12.20
N TYR A 46 -6.65 -10.43 11.35
CA TYR A 46 -5.26 -10.67 11.73
C TYR A 46 -4.77 -9.63 12.75
N THR A 47 -4.13 -10.09 13.82
CA THR A 47 -3.68 -9.26 14.95
C THR A 47 -2.16 -9.26 15.14
N GLY A 48 -1.42 -10.06 14.35
CA GLY A 48 0.04 -10.08 14.37
C GLY A 48 0.67 -8.93 13.58
N THR A 49 1.99 -8.97 13.47
CA THR A 49 2.76 -8.02 12.66
C THR A 49 2.47 -8.25 11.18
N ILE A 50 2.04 -7.19 10.48
CA ILE A 50 1.84 -7.24 9.03
C ILE A 50 3.13 -6.84 8.36
N TYR A 51 3.64 -7.70 7.48
CA TYR A 51 4.83 -7.44 6.68
C TYR A 51 4.43 -7.18 5.22
N ALA A 52 5.12 -6.25 4.57
CA ALA A 52 4.88 -5.93 3.17
C ALA A 52 5.97 -6.54 2.29
N HIS A 53 5.61 -7.45 1.38
CA HIS A 53 6.53 -7.89 0.33
C HIS A 53 6.52 -6.90 -0.82
N ILE A 54 7.60 -6.13 -0.96
CA ILE A 54 7.67 -5.01 -1.92
C ILE A 54 8.81 -5.19 -2.92
N GLY A 55 8.55 -4.76 -4.15
CA GLY A 55 9.50 -4.59 -5.24
C GLY A 55 9.02 -3.49 -6.17
N VAL A 56 9.89 -3.00 -7.06
CA VAL A 56 9.57 -1.95 -8.03
C VAL A 56 9.55 -2.52 -9.45
N THR A 57 8.73 -1.93 -10.31
CA THR A 57 8.79 -2.19 -11.75
C THR A 57 9.74 -1.19 -12.39
N VAL A 58 10.79 -1.67 -13.05
CA VAL A 58 11.80 -0.84 -13.72
C VAL A 58 11.86 -1.24 -15.19
N ASN A 59 11.65 -0.28 -16.09
CA ASN A 59 11.66 -0.51 -17.55
C ASN A 59 10.73 -1.65 -18.01
N GLY A 60 9.58 -1.82 -17.35
CA GLY A 60 8.61 -2.87 -17.66
C GLY A 60 8.84 -4.20 -16.96
N GLU A 61 10.02 -4.42 -16.37
CA GLU A 61 10.32 -5.63 -15.60
C GLU A 61 9.84 -5.48 -14.16
N PRO A 62 8.89 -6.33 -13.70
CA PRO A 62 8.38 -6.27 -12.33
C PRO A 62 9.40 -6.86 -11.33
N TRP A 63 9.12 -6.64 -10.04
CA TRP A 63 9.88 -7.26 -8.93
C TRP A 63 11.40 -7.01 -8.98
N GLN A 64 11.80 -5.82 -9.39
CA GLN A 64 13.18 -5.36 -9.23
C GLN A 64 13.37 -4.79 -7.81
N ASN A 65 14.61 -4.86 -7.29
CA ASN A 65 14.97 -4.36 -5.95
C ASN A 65 14.05 -4.86 -4.82
N VAL A 66 13.65 -6.14 -4.87
CA VAL A 66 12.81 -6.77 -3.85
C VAL A 66 13.45 -6.62 -2.47
N LYS A 67 12.64 -6.24 -1.47
CA LYS A 67 13.09 -6.18 -0.08
C LYS A 67 12.77 -7.50 0.62
N GLY A 68 13.79 -8.10 1.23
CA GLY A 68 13.69 -9.38 1.92
C GLY A 68 13.47 -10.59 1.02
N THR A 69 13.29 -11.75 1.63
CA THR A 69 12.97 -13.03 0.98
C THR A 69 11.53 -13.41 1.29
N TRP A 70 10.79 -13.90 0.29
CA TRP A 70 9.40 -14.35 0.48
C TRP A 70 9.33 -15.43 1.58
N GLY A 71 8.37 -15.31 2.49
CA GLY A 71 8.18 -16.26 3.60
C GLY A 71 9.21 -16.13 4.73
N VAL A 72 10.12 -15.15 4.68
CA VAL A 72 11.07 -14.85 5.76
C VAL A 72 10.74 -13.49 6.36
N ASP A 73 9.80 -13.47 7.31
CA ASP A 73 9.25 -12.25 7.93
C ASP A 73 10.33 -11.30 8.47
N SER A 74 11.39 -11.83 9.09
CA SER A 74 12.48 -11.03 9.65
C SER A 74 13.27 -10.21 8.64
N SER A 75 13.15 -10.54 7.35
CA SER A 75 13.79 -9.80 6.26
C SER A 75 12.85 -8.83 5.55
N GLN A 76 11.55 -8.88 5.87
CA GLN A 76 10.52 -8.08 5.23
C GLN A 76 10.28 -6.76 5.98
N PRO A 77 9.94 -5.66 5.28
CA PRO A 77 9.48 -4.44 5.91
C PRO A 77 8.23 -4.68 6.77
N ALA A 78 8.34 -4.44 8.07
CA ALA A 78 7.21 -4.49 8.99
C ALA A 78 6.38 -3.20 8.87
N MET A 79 5.06 -3.34 8.73
CA MET A 79 4.14 -2.22 8.74
C MET A 79 3.81 -1.79 10.16
N THR A 80 3.64 -0.49 10.37
CA THR A 80 3.27 0.09 11.65
C THR A 80 1.78 0.41 11.67
N LEU A 81 1.04 -0.06 12.69
CA LEU A 81 -0.37 0.31 12.88
C LEU A 81 -0.46 1.82 13.16
N VAL A 82 -1.29 2.53 12.39
CA VAL A 82 -1.60 3.95 12.63
C VAL A 82 -2.81 4.06 13.54
N SER A 83 -3.92 3.46 13.13
CA SER A 83 -5.17 3.45 13.89
C SER A 83 -6.18 2.47 13.28
N GLY A 84 -6.96 1.77 14.11
CA GLY A 84 -8.04 0.90 13.64
C GLY A 84 -7.54 -0.19 12.68
N THR A 85 -7.88 -0.06 11.41
CA THR A 85 -7.51 -1.00 10.35
C THR A 85 -6.40 -0.49 9.42
N THR A 86 -5.87 0.71 9.67
CA THR A 86 -4.89 1.38 8.82
C THR A 86 -3.47 1.21 9.34
N TYR A 87 -2.60 0.72 8.47
CA TYR A 87 -1.18 0.51 8.68
C TYR A 87 -0.38 1.39 7.71
N LYS A 88 0.83 1.78 8.09
CA LYS A 88 1.77 2.51 7.24
C LYS A 88 3.11 1.80 7.11
N LEU A 89 3.77 2.04 5.99
CA LEU A 89 5.19 1.75 5.77
C LEU A 89 5.84 3.00 5.18
N GLU A 90 6.89 3.50 5.83
CA GLU A 90 7.68 4.62 5.33
C GLU A 90 8.82 4.08 4.47
N ILE A 91 8.89 4.56 3.23
CA ILE A 91 9.91 4.21 2.26
C ILE A 91 10.71 5.48 2.00
N THR A 92 11.93 5.54 2.53
CA THR A 92 12.83 6.68 2.34
C THR A 92 13.86 6.34 1.28
N PRO A 93 14.23 7.29 0.39
CA PRO A 93 15.42 7.16 -0.43
C PRO A 93 16.61 6.96 0.50
N ASP A 94 17.39 5.93 0.21
CA ASP A 94 18.68 5.78 0.83
C ASP A 94 19.70 6.52 -0.04
N LEU A 95 20.52 7.36 0.58
CA LEU A 95 21.59 8.09 -0.11
C LEU A 95 22.90 7.31 -0.09
N TYR A 96 23.02 6.30 0.77
CA TYR A 96 24.28 5.63 1.09
C TYR A 96 24.27 4.13 0.80
N THR A 97 23.15 3.59 0.33
CA THR A 97 23.01 2.17 0.00
C THR A 97 22.02 1.97 -1.15
#